data_AF-A0A1G2L841-F1
#
_entry.id   AF-A0A1G2L841-F1
#
_cell.length_a   1.000
_cell.length_b   1.000
_cell.length_c   1.000
_cell.angle_alpha   90.00
_cell.angle_beta   90.00
_cell.angle_gamma   90.00
#
_symmetry.space_group_name_H-M   'P 1'
#
loop_
_entity.id
_entity.type
_entity.pdbx_description
1 polymer ?
#
loop_
_entity_poly.entity_id
_entity_poly.type
_entity_poly.pdbx_seq_one_letter_code
_entity_poly.pdbx_strand_id
1 'polypeptide(L)'
;MAREVENMSISLPKELKERVKQRVREDHYGTPSDYMRSLVREDLRRRDQERLEQALIKGLDSGRGMTITSKGDWKKFWHKSVVKKGRK
;
A
#
# COMPACT_ATOMS: atom_id res chain seq x y z
N MET A 1 -20.16 -5.07 11.85
CA MET A 1 -18.94 -5.07 12.70
C MET A 1 -18.60 -3.62 13.01
N ALA A 2 -18.68 -3.21 14.28
CA ALA A 2 -18.20 -1.87 14.68
C ALA A 2 -16.68 -1.82 14.46
N ARG A 3 -16.18 -0.71 13.91
CA ARG A 3 -14.73 -0.49 13.79
C ARG A 3 -14.17 -0.23 15.18
N GLU A 4 -13.18 -1.01 15.59
CA GLU A 4 -12.36 -0.70 16.75
C GLU A 4 -11.56 0.57 16.46
N VAL A 5 -11.64 1.54 17.36
CA VAL A 5 -10.93 2.82 17.25
C VAL A 5 -10.15 3.01 18.53
N GLU A 6 -8.83 3.09 18.41
CA GLU A 6 -7.94 3.42 19.51
C GLU A 6 -7.52 4.89 19.45
N ASN A 7 -7.25 5.48 20.61
CA ASN A 7 -6.77 6.85 20.73
C ASN A 7 -5.25 6.92 20.65
N MET A 8 -4.74 7.91 19.92
CA MET A 8 -3.32 8.21 19.81
C MET A 8 -3.09 9.71 20.02
N SER A 9 -2.17 10.07 20.92
CA SER A 9 -1.75 11.45 21.15
C SER A 9 -0.54 11.79 20.27
N ILE A 10 -0.53 12.98 19.68
CA ILE A 10 0.56 13.46 18.82
C ILE A 10 0.91 14.89 19.22
N SER A 11 2.21 15.14 19.40
CA SER A 11 2.75 16.49 19.58
C SER A 11 3.11 17.09 18.24
N LEU A 12 2.61 18.29 17.96
CA LEU A 12 2.89 19.04 16.74
C LEU A 12 3.45 20.42 17.09
N PRO A 13 4.42 20.93 16.33
CA PRO A 13 4.75 22.35 16.32
C PRO A 13 3.50 23.21 16.14
N LYS A 14 3.47 24.39 16.79
CA LYS A 14 2.32 25.30 16.79
C LYS A 14 1.82 25.59 15.37
N GLU A 15 2.75 25.85 14.45
CA GLU A 15 2.43 26.14 13.05
C GLU A 15 1.68 24.98 12.38
N LEU A 16 2.14 23.74 12.54
CA LEU A 16 1.48 22.57 11.97
C LEU A 16 0.09 22.36 12.56
N LYS A 17 -0.09 22.60 13.87
CA LYS A 17 -1.41 22.54 14.51
C LYS A 17 -2.38 23.55 13.90
N GLU A 18 -1.95 24.77 13.63
CA GLU A 18 -2.81 25.78 13.01
C GLU A 18 -3.16 25.43 11.56
N ARG A 19 -2.21 24.88 10.79
CA ARG A 19 -2.49 24.39 9.43
C ARG A 19 -3.50 23.25 9.42
N VAL A 20 -3.42 22.31 10.37
CA VAL A 20 -4.42 21.23 10.52
C VAL A 20 -5.80 21.83 10.80
N LYS A 21 -5.91 22.78 11.73
CA LYS A 21 -7.19 23.45 12.02
C LYS A 21 -7.76 24.22 10.82
N GLN A 22 -6.90 24.81 10.01
CA GLN A 22 -7.31 25.49 8.79
C GLN A 22 -7.85 24.48 7.76
N ARG A 23 -7.12 23.40 7.49
CA ARG A 23 -7.55 22.32 6.59
C ARG A 23 -8.87 21.68 7.00
N VAL A 24 -9.06 21.45 8.30
CA VAL A 24 -10.33 20.91 8.81
C VAL A 24 -11.52 21.82 8.48
N ARG A 25 -11.32 23.15 8.56
CA ARG A 25 -12.35 24.14 8.23
C ARG A 25 -12.61 24.26 6.72
N GLU A 26 -11.56 24.18 5.91
CA GLU A 26 -11.64 24.35 4.44
C GLU A 26 -12.19 23.11 3.74
N ASP A 27 -11.72 21.91 4.11
CA ASP A 27 -12.00 20.66 3.41
C ASP A 27 -13.16 19.86 4.05
N HIS A 28 -13.99 20.52 4.88
CA HIS A 28 -15.17 19.94 5.55
C HIS A 28 -14.91 18.67 6.38
N TYR A 29 -13.72 18.52 6.95
CA TYR A 29 -13.48 17.43 7.89
C TYR A 29 -14.22 17.69 9.21
N GLY A 30 -14.79 16.64 9.81
CA GLY A 30 -15.52 16.76 11.08
C GLY A 30 -14.61 17.06 12.26
N THR A 31 -13.39 16.53 12.26
CA THR A 31 -12.39 16.69 13.32
C THR A 31 -10.96 16.67 12.79
N PRO A 32 -9.96 17.17 13.54
CA PRO A 32 -8.54 16.95 13.24
C PRO A 32 -8.18 15.47 13.08
N SER A 33 -8.79 14.59 13.87
CA SER A 33 -8.56 13.15 13.76
C SER A 33 -9.08 12.58 12.44
N ASP A 34 -10.14 13.14 11.85
CA ASP A 34 -10.62 12.74 10.53
C ASP A 34 -9.63 13.12 9.44
N TYR A 35 -9.10 14.34 9.51
CA TYR A 35 -8.03 14.79 8.62
C TYR A 35 -6.76 13.94 8.77
N MET A 36 -6.33 13.65 9.99
CA MET A 36 -5.15 12.79 10.21
C MET A 36 -5.37 11.38 9.65
N ARG A 37 -6.55 10.79 9.85
CA ARG A 37 -6.88 9.48 9.26
C ARG A 37 -6.92 9.52 7.74
N SER A 38 -7.36 10.61 7.11
CA SER A 38 -7.32 10.72 5.65
C SER A 38 -5.87 10.78 5.13
N LEU A 39 -5.01 11.56 5.78
CA LEU A 39 -3.58 11.62 5.46
C LEU A 39 -2.88 10.26 5.58
N VAL A 40 -3.17 9.49 6.64
CA VAL A 40 -2.60 8.15 6.81
C VAL A 40 -3.06 7.21 5.69
N ARG A 41 -4.35 7.24 5.32
CA ARG A 41 -4.86 6.41 4.22
C ARG A 41 -4.24 6.79 2.88
N GLU A 42 -4.02 8.08 2.64
CA GLU A 42 -3.32 8.58 1.46
C GLU A 42 -1.88 8.06 1.40
N ASP A 43 -1.15 8.15 2.51
CA ASP A 43 0.22 7.65 2.62
C ASP A 43 0.32 6.15 2.34
N LEU A 44 -0.58 5.36 2.94
CA LEU A 44 -0.64 3.91 2.71
C LEU A 44 -0.90 3.58 1.25
N ARG A 45 -1.86 4.25 0.61
CA ARG A 45 -2.17 4.03 -0.81
C ARG A 45 -0.98 4.37 -1.70
N ARG A 46 -0.29 5.47 -1.42
CA ARG A 46 0.91 5.88 -2.18
C ARG A 46 2.01 4.82 -2.06
N ARG A 47 2.29 4.33 -0.85
CA ARG A 47 3.30 3.28 -0.62
C ARG A 47 2.93 1.96 -1.31
N ASP A 48 1.66 1.59 -1.31
CA ASP A 48 1.21 0.37 -1.98
C ASP A 48 1.31 0.50 -3.50
N GLN A 49 1.02 1.68 -4.05
CA GLN A 49 1.23 1.99 -5.46
C GLN A 49 2.72 1.93 -5.84
N GLU A 50 3.59 2.55 -5.04
CA GLU A 50 5.05 2.49 -5.24
C GLU A 50 5.55 1.04 -5.23
N ARG A 51 5.07 0.20 -4.29
CA ARG A 51 5.42 -1.24 -4.24
C ARG A 51 4.96 -1.99 -5.48
N LEU A 52 3.76 -1.71 -5.97
CA LEU A 52 3.23 -2.32 -7.19
C LEU A 52 4.10 -1.95 -8.40
N GLU A 53 4.43 -0.67 -8.57
CA GLU A 53 5.27 -0.18 -9.65
C GLU A 53 6.65 -0.83 -9.63
N GLN A 54 7.28 -0.92 -8.46
CA GLN A 54 8.57 -1.60 -8.31
C GLN A 54 8.48 -3.09 -8.66
N ALA A 55 7.38 -3.77 -8.31
CA ALA A 55 7.17 -5.17 -8.68
C ALA A 55 6.99 -5.34 -10.20
N LEU A 56 6.30 -4.40 -10.87
CA LEU A 56 6.13 -4.40 -12.32
C LEU A 56 7.46 -4.17 -13.03
N ILE A 57 8.25 -3.17 -12.61
CA ILE A 57 9.59 -2.91 -13.15
C ILE A 57 10.46 -4.17 -13.02
N LYS A 58 10.49 -4.77 -11.83
CA LYS A 58 11.21 -6.04 -11.60
C LYS A 58 10.72 -7.17 -12.52
N GLY A 59 9.43 -7.21 -12.82
CA GLY A 59 8.84 -8.16 -13.77
C GLY A 59 9.32 -7.91 -15.21
N LEU A 60 9.35 -6.66 -15.66
CA LEU A 60 9.86 -6.27 -16.98
C LEU A 60 11.35 -6.59 -17.11
N ASP A 61 12.13 -6.33 -16.07
CA ASP A 61 13.57 -6.60 -16.02
C ASP A 61 13.90 -8.09 -15.85
N SER A 62 12.90 -8.94 -15.53
CA SER A 62 13.11 -10.37 -15.29
C SER A 62 13.36 -11.19 -16.58
N GLY A 63 13.32 -10.53 -17.74
CA GLY A 63 13.57 -11.13 -19.05
C GLY A 63 12.30 -11.55 -19.78
N ARG A 64 12.45 -12.34 -20.84
CA ARG A 64 11.32 -12.72 -21.70
C ARG A 64 10.32 -13.59 -20.94
N GLY A 65 9.05 -13.18 -20.98
CA GLY A 65 7.93 -13.99 -20.52
C GLY A 65 7.81 -15.30 -21.29
N MET A 66 7.22 -16.30 -20.63
CA MET A 66 6.92 -17.61 -21.23
C MET A 66 5.43 -17.68 -21.57
N THR A 67 5.09 -18.23 -22.74
CA THR A 67 3.68 -18.48 -23.09
C THR A 67 3.18 -19.70 -22.33
N ILE A 68 2.05 -19.58 -21.64
CA ILE A 68 1.36 -20.68 -20.98
C ILE A 68 -0.01 -20.80 -21.62
N THR A 69 -0.20 -21.84 -22.44
CA THR A 69 -1.42 -22.04 -23.23
C THR A 69 -2.40 -23.03 -22.59
N SER A 70 -1.96 -23.84 -21.61
CA SER A 70 -2.82 -24.81 -20.94
C SER A 70 -2.66 -24.82 -19.42
N LYS A 71 -3.70 -25.29 -18.71
CA LYS A 71 -3.63 -25.55 -17.26
C LYS A 71 -2.56 -26.58 -16.91
N GLY A 72 -2.26 -27.52 -17.82
CA GLY A 72 -1.20 -28.51 -17.66
C GLY A 72 0.20 -27.87 -17.64
N ASP A 73 0.43 -26.89 -18.52
CA ASP A 73 1.69 -26.14 -18.59
C ASP A 73 1.89 -25.27 -17.34
N TRP A 74 0.82 -24.65 -16.85
CA TRP A 74 0.83 -23.91 -15.58
C TRP A 74 1.22 -24.82 -14.41
N LYS A 75 0.63 -26.02 -14.30
CA LYS A 75 0.92 -26.96 -13.21
C LYS A 75 2.39 -27.41 -13.23
N LYS A 76 2.95 -27.69 -14.41
CA LYS A 76 4.36 -28.06 -14.58
C LYS A 76 5.30 -26.91 -14.21
N PHE A 77 5.00 -25.69 -14.64
CA PHE A 77 5.75 -24.49 -14.27
C PHE A 77 5.74 -24.28 -12.75
N TRP A 78 4.57 -24.35 -12.11
CA TRP A 78 4.45 -24.15 -10.67
C TRP A 78 5.25 -25.18 -9.88
N HIS A 79 5.13 -26.48 -10.21
CA HIS A 79 5.92 -27.53 -9.55
C HIS A 79 7.44 -27.30 -9.68
N LYS A 80 7.92 -26.91 -10.86
CA LYS A 80 9.35 -26.63 -11.10
C LYS A 80 9.84 -25.40 -10.33
N SER A 81 9.02 -24.35 -10.23
CA SER A 81 9.38 -23.08 -9.62
C SER A 81 9.35 -23.12 -8.09
N VAL A 82 8.43 -23.87 -7.49
CA VAL A 82 8.31 -23.99 -6.03
C VAL A 82 9.43 -24.89 -5.49
N VAL A 83 9.79 -25.97 -6.20
CA VAL A 83 10.87 -26.90 -5.81
C VAL A 83 12.25 -26.25 -5.87
N LYS A 84 12.49 -25.31 -6.80
CA LYS A 84 13.75 -24.55 -6.85
C LYS A 84 13.90 -23.53 -5.72
N LYS A 85 12.80 -23.04 -5.14
CA LYS A 85 12.82 -21.97 -4.11
C LYS A 85 13.01 -22.50 -2.69
N GLY A 86 12.79 -23.80 -2.45
CA GLY A 86 13.02 -24.49 -1.16
C GLY A 86 14.43 -25.06 -0.98
N ARG A 87 15.39 -24.70 -1.84
CA ARG A 87 16.79 -25.12 -1.76
C ARG A 87 17.70 -23.91 -1.49
N LYS A 88 17.39 -23.16 -0.44
CA LYS A 88 18.27 -22.22 0.26
C LYS A 88 17.83 -22.14 1.71
#